data_AF-A0A1B1AMC9-F1
#
_entry.id   AF-A0A1B1AMC9-F1
#
_cell.length_a   1.000
_cell.length_b   1.000
_cell.length_c   1.000
_cell.angle_alpha   90.00
_cell.angle_beta   90.00
_cell.angle_gamma   90.00
#
_symmetry.space_group_name_H-M   'P 1'
#
loop_
_entity.id
_entity.type
_entity.pdbx_description
1 polymer ?
#
loop_
_entity_poly.entity_id
_entity_poly.type
_entity_poly.pdbx_seq_one_letter_code
_entity_poly.pdbx_strand_id
1 'polypeptide(L)'
;MASNLEASLVERARRLGIVAYEGRLIHDAQPGIAEATIVEIERHCRGPLPKGLKDLWRASFGGSIDYDLEAAFGDSIVEFSFTELFFPGSDGYRDLWGWIEHEAELAQEAAERARRKFDGRLSYLPFGGFEYADRLYVCVEPGPDFVSVHAWMQGLPPGWVMRLNEDRVSRIADDIPSLFKLLDLASDPFIEGDEQFAMGEQLAAIIQEVLNEDRPLADALRGIVRGAVVDWRGALASGAIAGEPRLRRVAMRDAITRDDRELLSQLEAAKCSFDEPLRATGNALDLALALGHVELAELFFKKGVNAVNAVSNGAHNAPPDFVRRLLEAGSRPNRIAARSAALAGLHDSAVLIASALTRDERSKLVAELDPDRAQENWKAIEMLRDACLAMDRRRQ
;
A
#
# COMPACT_ATOMS: atom_id res chain seq x y z
N MET A 1 -10.61 -24.67 1.04
CA MET A 1 -11.10 -25.55 -0.04
C MET A 1 -9.99 -25.60 -1.06
N ALA A 2 -9.56 -26.81 -1.44
CA ALA A 2 -8.36 -27.05 -2.24
C ALA A 2 -8.41 -26.38 -3.62
N SER A 3 -7.25 -25.97 -4.13
CA SER A 3 -7.04 -25.42 -5.47
C SER A 3 -7.72 -26.31 -6.53
N ASN A 4 -8.58 -25.74 -7.37
CA ASN A 4 -9.34 -26.44 -8.44
C ASN A 4 -8.45 -26.90 -9.63
N LEU A 5 -7.20 -27.27 -9.38
CA LEU A 5 -6.34 -27.89 -10.39
C LEU A 5 -6.43 -29.40 -10.25
N GLU A 6 -6.69 -30.08 -11.37
CA GLU A 6 -6.54 -31.54 -11.44
C GLU A 6 -5.11 -31.95 -11.04
N ALA A 7 -4.95 -33.12 -10.41
CA ALA A 7 -3.66 -33.54 -9.86
C ALA A 7 -2.51 -33.52 -10.90
N SER A 8 -2.81 -33.88 -12.15
CA SER A 8 -1.83 -33.83 -13.24
C SER A 8 -1.44 -32.41 -13.66
N LEU A 9 -2.30 -31.40 -13.43
CA LEU A 9 -1.96 -30.00 -13.68
C LEU A 9 -1.13 -29.44 -12.53
N VAL A 10 -1.42 -29.82 -11.29
CA VAL A 10 -0.63 -29.43 -10.11
C VAL A 10 0.83 -29.85 -10.25
N GLU A 11 1.09 -31.10 -10.68
CA GLU A 11 2.46 -31.59 -10.84
C GLU A 11 3.21 -30.81 -11.92
N ARG A 12 2.56 -30.51 -13.05
CA ARG A 12 3.17 -29.74 -14.14
C ARG A 12 3.42 -28.29 -13.76
N ALA A 13 2.47 -27.63 -13.10
CA ALA A 13 2.66 -26.29 -12.54
C ALA A 13 3.87 -26.23 -11.60
N ARG A 14 3.99 -27.21 -10.70
CA ARG A 14 5.10 -27.27 -9.74
C ARG A 14 6.47 -27.43 -10.41
N ARG A 15 6.56 -28.15 -11.53
CA ARG A 15 7.82 -28.25 -12.31
C ARG A 15 8.24 -26.91 -12.92
N LEU A 16 7.30 -25.99 -13.11
CA LEU A 16 7.53 -24.63 -13.59
C LEU A 16 7.73 -23.64 -12.43
N GLY A 17 7.84 -24.11 -11.17
CA GLY A 17 7.93 -23.22 -10.01
C GLY A 17 6.61 -22.49 -9.71
N ILE A 18 5.46 -23.05 -10.07
CA ILE A 18 4.15 -22.45 -9.79
C ILE A 18 3.36 -23.33 -8.81
N VAL A 19 2.85 -22.74 -7.74
CA VAL A 19 2.02 -23.41 -6.74
C VAL A 19 0.74 -22.62 -6.51
N ALA A 20 -0.40 -23.30 -6.48
CA ALA A 20 -1.66 -22.69 -6.08
C ALA A 20 -1.90 -22.90 -4.58
N TYR A 21 -2.12 -21.81 -3.83
CA TYR A 21 -2.45 -21.82 -2.41
C TYR A 21 -3.65 -20.91 -2.14
N GLU A 22 -4.71 -21.46 -1.54
CA GLU A 22 -5.97 -20.74 -1.24
C GLU A 22 -6.53 -19.91 -2.42
N GLY A 23 -6.39 -20.42 -3.65
CA GLY A 23 -6.90 -19.75 -4.86
C GLY A 23 -6.02 -18.63 -5.40
N ARG A 24 -4.77 -18.53 -4.96
CA ARG A 24 -3.75 -17.61 -5.49
C ARG A 24 -2.55 -18.40 -6.00
N LEU A 25 -1.89 -17.89 -7.03
CA LEU A 25 -0.66 -18.48 -7.55
C LEU A 25 0.57 -17.88 -6.86
N ILE A 26 1.51 -18.72 -6.49
CA ILE A 26 2.85 -18.35 -6.08
C ILE A 26 3.76 -18.77 -7.23
N HIS A 27 4.50 -17.83 -7.81
CA HIS A 27 5.53 -18.13 -8.82
C HIS A 27 6.92 -18.12 -8.18
N ASP A 28 7.94 -18.61 -8.89
CA ASP A 28 9.27 -18.86 -8.34
C ASP A 28 9.22 -19.68 -7.03
N ALA A 29 8.22 -20.55 -6.95
CA ALA A 29 7.89 -21.35 -5.79
C ALA A 29 9.06 -22.28 -5.44
N GLN A 30 9.51 -22.18 -4.20
CA GLN A 30 10.60 -22.98 -3.68
C GLN A 30 10.10 -24.35 -3.21
N PRO A 31 11.00 -25.37 -3.12
CA PRO A 31 10.67 -26.65 -2.52
C PRO A 31 10.04 -26.49 -1.13
N GLY A 32 9.11 -27.39 -0.78
CA GLY A 32 8.45 -27.35 0.52
C GLY A 32 9.42 -27.51 1.69
N ILE A 33 9.13 -26.83 2.79
CA ILE A 33 9.99 -26.83 3.98
C ILE A 33 10.17 -28.24 4.57
N ALA A 34 11.39 -28.55 5.01
CA ALA A 34 11.70 -29.78 5.73
C ALA A 34 11.31 -29.67 7.22
N GLU A 35 10.93 -30.79 7.82
CA GLU A 35 10.52 -30.81 9.25
C GLU A 35 11.67 -30.41 10.19
N ALA A 36 12.92 -30.70 9.82
CA ALA A 36 14.10 -30.26 10.58
C ALA A 36 14.19 -28.72 10.65
N THR A 37 13.89 -28.03 9.55
CA THR A 37 13.87 -26.56 9.47
C THR A 37 12.70 -25.98 10.26
N ILE A 38 11.52 -26.61 10.22
CA ILE A 38 10.38 -26.24 11.09
C ILE A 38 10.81 -26.25 12.56
N VAL A 39 11.43 -27.35 13.01
CA VAL A 39 11.91 -27.50 14.39
C VAL A 39 12.97 -26.45 14.75
N GLU A 40 13.82 -26.08 13.79
CA GLU A 40 14.82 -25.03 13.99
C GLU A 40 14.18 -23.65 14.18
N ILE A 41 13.25 -23.25 13.29
CA ILE A 41 12.52 -21.98 13.40
C ILE A 41 11.72 -21.91 14.71
N GLU A 42 11.08 -23.01 15.12
CA GLU A 42 10.32 -23.07 16.38
C GLU A 42 11.19 -22.77 17.62
N ARG A 43 12.52 -22.99 17.57
CA ARG A 43 13.42 -22.63 18.68
C ARG A 43 13.53 -21.11 18.90
N HIS A 44 13.29 -20.32 17.86
CA HIS A 44 13.29 -18.86 17.89
C HIS A 44 11.91 -18.28 18.27
N CYS A 45 10.87 -19.11 18.36
CA CYS A 45 9.49 -18.69 18.62
C CYS A 45 9.08 -18.94 20.07
N ARG A 46 8.20 -18.08 20.62
CA ARG A 46 7.61 -18.31 21.96
C ARG A 46 6.69 -19.53 22.02
N GLY A 47 6.04 -19.86 20.91
CA GLY A 47 5.16 -21.01 20.76
C GLY A 47 5.42 -21.78 19.45
N PRO A 48 4.62 -22.82 19.17
CA PRO A 48 4.76 -23.62 17.95
C PRO A 48 4.36 -22.81 16.72
N LEU A 49 4.85 -23.21 15.54
CA LEU A 49 4.42 -22.59 14.29
C LEU A 49 2.94 -22.90 14.02
N PRO A 50 2.12 -21.90 13.65
CA PRO A 50 0.75 -22.08 13.23
C PRO A 50 0.60 -23.10 12.10
N LYS A 51 -0.47 -23.89 12.13
CA LYS A 51 -0.76 -24.89 11.08
C LYS A 51 -0.79 -24.25 9.68
N GLY A 52 -1.47 -23.09 9.54
CA GLY A 52 -1.57 -22.39 8.26
C GLY A 52 -0.22 -21.97 7.68
N LEU A 53 0.73 -21.53 8.54
CA LEU A 53 2.08 -21.19 8.08
C LEU A 53 2.85 -22.44 7.65
N LYS A 54 2.76 -23.54 8.40
CA LYS A 54 3.37 -24.82 8.03
C LYS A 54 2.81 -25.38 6.72
N ASP A 55 1.50 -25.25 6.50
CA ASP A 55 0.86 -25.70 5.27
C ASP A 55 1.30 -24.85 4.07
N LEU A 56 1.37 -23.53 4.23
CA LEU A 56 1.94 -22.63 3.22
C LEU A 56 3.37 -23.02 2.88
N TRP A 57 4.26 -23.13 3.88
CA TRP A 57 5.66 -23.47 3.65
C TRP A 57 5.89 -24.89 3.12
N ARG A 58 5.01 -25.83 3.41
CA ARG A 58 5.04 -27.16 2.77
C ARG A 58 4.59 -27.10 1.31
N ALA A 59 3.70 -26.16 0.97
CA ALA A 59 3.29 -25.92 -0.41
C ALA A 59 4.40 -25.20 -1.20
N SER A 60 4.98 -24.15 -0.61
CA SER A 60 6.09 -23.36 -1.13
C SER A 60 6.82 -22.66 0.03
N PHE A 61 8.09 -22.99 0.27
CA PHE A 61 8.91 -22.33 1.30
C PHE A 61 9.72 -21.19 0.68
N GLY A 62 9.02 -20.14 0.27
CA GLY A 62 9.54 -19.05 -0.55
C GLY A 62 8.70 -18.85 -1.80
N GLY A 63 9.15 -17.94 -2.66
CA GLY A 63 8.48 -17.58 -3.91
C GLY A 63 7.82 -16.21 -3.86
N SER A 64 7.30 -15.82 -5.00
CA SER A 64 6.85 -14.46 -5.29
C SER A 64 5.33 -14.38 -5.42
N ILE A 65 4.81 -13.24 -4.99
CA ILE A 65 3.39 -12.90 -4.96
C ILE A 65 3.18 -11.70 -5.88
N ASP A 66 2.21 -11.82 -6.77
CA ASP A 66 1.93 -10.81 -7.81
C ASP A 66 0.44 -10.47 -7.80
N TYR A 67 -0.04 -10.04 -6.63
CA TYR A 67 -1.42 -9.68 -6.33
C TYR A 67 -1.46 -8.40 -5.49
N ASP A 68 -2.56 -7.66 -5.60
CA ASP A 68 -2.83 -6.54 -4.72
C ASP A 68 -3.13 -7.01 -3.30
N LEU A 69 -2.57 -6.31 -2.30
CA LEU A 69 -2.98 -6.42 -0.91
C LEU A 69 -3.27 -5.01 -0.38
N GLU A 70 -4.49 -4.82 0.14
CA GLU A 70 -4.86 -3.59 0.80
C GLU A 70 -4.93 -3.79 2.33
N ALA A 71 -4.23 -2.94 3.07
CA ALA A 71 -4.17 -2.99 4.52
C ALA A 71 -4.76 -1.72 5.14
N ALA A 72 -5.57 -1.90 6.19
CA ALA A 72 -6.08 -0.80 7.00
C ALA A 72 -5.15 -0.55 8.20
N PHE A 73 -4.68 0.67 8.34
CA PHE A 73 -3.90 1.16 9.48
C PHE A 73 -4.65 2.30 10.17
N GLY A 74 -5.61 1.93 11.03
CA GLY A 74 -6.50 2.90 11.67
C GLY A 74 -7.47 3.52 10.67
N ASP A 75 -7.33 4.82 10.42
CA ASP A 75 -8.13 5.58 9.45
C ASP A 75 -7.54 5.59 8.03
N SER A 76 -6.38 4.97 7.85
CA SER A 76 -5.64 4.94 6.59
C SER A 76 -5.82 3.60 5.87
N ILE A 77 -6.03 3.65 4.56
CA ILE A 77 -6.08 2.47 3.69
C ILE A 77 -4.91 2.53 2.71
N VAL A 78 -4.02 1.54 2.71
CA VAL A 78 -2.83 1.54 1.85
C VAL A 78 -2.67 0.25 1.08
N GLU A 79 -2.11 0.37 -0.11
CA GLU A 79 -1.49 -0.75 -0.81
C GLU A 79 -0.27 -1.20 -0.03
N PHE A 80 -0.21 -2.50 0.24
CA PHE A 80 0.87 -3.14 0.96
C PHE A 80 1.68 -4.00 0.00
N SER A 81 2.99 -3.83 -0.01
CA SER A 81 3.88 -4.57 -0.90
C SER A 81 4.16 -5.94 -0.29
N PHE A 82 3.33 -6.93 -0.63
CA PHE A 82 3.57 -8.32 -0.31
C PHE A 82 3.96 -9.05 -1.58
N THR A 83 5.24 -9.03 -1.92
CA THR A 83 5.76 -9.57 -3.19
C THR A 83 6.67 -10.79 -2.99
N GLU A 84 7.11 -11.04 -1.77
CA GLU A 84 7.99 -12.16 -1.43
C GLU A 84 7.52 -12.91 -0.18
N LEU A 85 7.57 -14.24 -0.23
CA LEU A 85 7.59 -15.11 0.93
C LEU A 85 9.05 -15.31 1.37
N PHE A 86 9.39 -14.94 2.60
CA PHE A 86 10.77 -15.04 3.07
C PHE A 86 11.20 -16.50 3.22
N PHE A 87 12.39 -16.81 2.70
CA PHE A 87 13.01 -18.13 2.79
C PHE A 87 14.53 -18.01 2.96
N PRO A 88 15.23 -19.05 3.45
CA PRO A 88 16.68 -19.03 3.57
C PRO A 88 17.38 -18.91 2.22
N GLY A 89 18.35 -18.01 2.12
CA GLY A 89 19.10 -17.77 0.88
C GLY A 89 18.33 -17.01 -0.19
N SER A 90 17.23 -16.33 0.15
CA SER A 90 16.60 -15.37 -0.77
C SER A 90 17.53 -14.19 -1.06
N ASP A 91 17.55 -13.73 -2.32
CA ASP A 91 18.36 -12.58 -2.76
C ASP A 91 17.76 -11.21 -2.38
N GLY A 92 16.64 -11.20 -1.63
CA GLY A 92 16.03 -10.00 -1.08
C GLY A 92 16.90 -9.29 -0.04
N TYR A 93 16.38 -8.21 0.55
CA TYR A 93 17.15 -7.37 1.50
C TYR A 93 17.72 -8.17 2.69
N ARG A 94 16.92 -9.10 3.22
CA ARG A 94 17.33 -10.13 4.17
C ARG A 94 16.57 -11.40 3.85
N ASP A 95 17.23 -12.53 4.05
CA ASP A 95 16.57 -13.83 4.03
C ASP A 95 15.79 -14.08 5.33
N LEU A 96 15.08 -15.21 5.41
CA LEU A 96 14.27 -15.52 6.60
C LEU A 96 15.09 -15.48 7.90
N TRP A 97 16.33 -15.99 7.89
CA TRP A 97 17.18 -16.00 9.08
C TRP A 97 17.65 -14.60 9.44
N GLY A 98 18.07 -13.82 8.46
CA GLY A 98 18.45 -12.42 8.63
C GLY A 98 17.31 -11.57 9.18
N TRP A 99 16.05 -11.88 8.81
CA TRP A 99 14.87 -11.26 9.43
C TRP A 99 14.64 -11.72 10.87
N ILE A 100 14.70 -13.03 11.15
CA ILE A 100 14.56 -13.55 12.52
C ILE A 100 15.60 -12.92 13.46
N GLU A 101 16.86 -12.83 13.02
CA GLU A 101 17.95 -12.19 13.77
C GLU A 101 17.67 -10.71 14.00
N HIS A 102 17.30 -9.98 12.94
CA HIS A 102 16.96 -8.56 13.04
C HIS A 102 15.81 -8.29 14.02
N GLU A 103 14.73 -9.08 13.96
CA GLU A 103 13.59 -8.92 14.88
C GLU A 103 13.97 -9.28 16.32
N ALA A 104 14.87 -10.24 16.52
CA ALA A 104 15.37 -10.59 17.84
C ALA A 104 16.22 -9.46 18.45
N GLU A 105 17.06 -8.80 17.64
CA GLU A 105 17.81 -7.60 18.02
C GLU A 105 16.87 -6.47 18.43
N LEU A 106 15.86 -6.16 17.60
CA LEU A 106 14.87 -5.12 17.91
C LEU A 106 14.08 -5.44 19.19
N ALA A 107 13.70 -6.71 19.39
CA ALA A 107 13.01 -7.15 20.59
C ALA A 107 13.88 -7.03 21.85
N GLN A 108 15.18 -7.32 21.74
CA GLN A 108 16.17 -7.12 22.80
C GLN A 108 16.30 -5.63 23.15
N GLU A 109 16.49 -4.75 22.16
CA GLU A 109 16.58 -3.31 22.39
C GLU A 109 15.31 -2.74 23.05
N ALA A 110 14.14 -3.16 22.56
CA ALA A 110 12.86 -2.75 23.14
C ALA A 110 12.71 -3.25 24.59
N ALA A 111 13.20 -4.46 24.89
CA ALA A 111 13.20 -5.00 26.24
C ALA A 111 14.13 -4.21 27.18
N GLU A 112 15.32 -3.85 26.72
CA GLU A 112 16.28 -3.02 27.46
C GLU A 112 15.71 -1.63 27.77
N ARG A 113 15.14 -0.95 26.76
CA ARG A 113 14.48 0.35 26.93
C ARG A 113 13.34 0.27 27.94
N ALA A 114 12.58 -0.82 27.93
CA ALA A 114 11.48 -1.08 28.87
C ALA A 114 11.94 -1.70 30.21
N ARG A 115 13.25 -1.89 30.43
CA ARG A 115 13.84 -2.52 31.63
C ARG A 115 13.24 -3.91 31.95
N ARG A 116 12.94 -4.69 30.91
CA ARG A 116 12.47 -6.08 31.00
C ARG A 116 13.52 -7.02 30.41
N LYS A 117 13.51 -8.29 30.84
CA LYS A 117 14.38 -9.33 30.26
C LYS A 117 13.74 -9.88 28.99
N PHE A 118 14.49 -9.95 27.91
CA PHE A 118 14.14 -10.74 26.73
C PHE A 118 14.75 -12.15 26.87
N ASP A 119 13.99 -13.17 26.49
CA ASP A 119 14.38 -14.58 26.58
C ASP A 119 14.90 -15.14 25.25
N GLY A 120 15.11 -14.28 24.25
CA GLY A 120 15.61 -14.66 22.93
C GLY A 120 14.54 -15.23 22.00
N ARG A 121 13.25 -15.19 22.37
CA ARG A 121 12.15 -15.78 21.58
C ARG A 121 11.13 -14.73 21.12
N LEU A 122 10.81 -14.79 19.84
CA LEU A 122 9.88 -13.90 19.17
C LEU A 122 8.42 -14.27 19.48
N SER A 123 7.60 -13.25 19.71
CA SER A 123 6.14 -13.37 19.77
C SER A 123 5.49 -13.33 18.39
N TYR A 124 6.18 -12.72 17.42
CA TYR A 124 5.76 -12.51 16.04
C TYR A 124 6.89 -12.93 15.11
N LEU A 125 6.58 -13.81 14.15
CA LEU A 125 7.57 -14.33 13.21
C LEU A 125 7.36 -13.67 11.84
N PRO A 126 8.37 -13.02 11.25
CA PRO A 126 8.29 -12.50 9.89
C PRO A 126 8.24 -13.67 8.90
N PHE A 127 7.42 -13.56 7.86
CA PHE A 127 7.30 -14.62 6.84
C PHE A 127 7.12 -14.13 5.39
N GLY A 128 6.97 -12.82 5.18
CA GLY A 128 6.88 -12.24 3.84
C GLY A 128 6.78 -10.72 3.88
N GLY A 129 6.82 -10.09 2.72
CA GLY A 129 6.80 -8.63 2.58
C GLY A 129 7.54 -8.17 1.34
N PHE A 130 8.14 -6.97 1.41
CA PHE A 130 9.01 -6.43 0.38
C PHE A 130 10.11 -5.55 1.00
N GLU A 131 11.35 -5.89 0.64
CA GLU A 131 12.57 -5.20 1.11
C GLU A 131 12.54 -4.90 2.62
N TYR A 132 12.90 -3.68 3.01
CA TYR A 132 12.96 -3.23 4.40
C TYR A 132 11.71 -2.46 4.86
N ALA A 133 10.79 -2.14 3.96
CA ALA A 133 9.71 -1.18 4.21
C ALA A 133 8.39 -1.84 4.61
N ASP A 134 8.08 -3.02 4.07
CA ASP A 134 6.80 -3.71 4.28
C ASP A 134 7.06 -5.13 4.77
N ARG A 135 6.50 -5.49 5.94
CA ARG A 135 6.69 -6.83 6.55
C ARG A 135 5.39 -7.42 7.09
N LEU A 136 5.16 -8.68 6.78
CA LEU A 136 4.11 -9.51 7.34
C LEU A 136 4.66 -10.41 8.44
N TYR A 137 3.93 -10.44 9.54
CA TYR A 137 4.21 -11.26 10.70
C TYR A 137 3.04 -12.17 11.00
N VAL A 138 3.34 -13.37 11.51
CA VAL A 138 2.34 -14.20 12.17
C VAL A 138 2.61 -14.23 13.67
N CYS A 139 1.55 -14.11 14.47
CA CYS A 139 1.65 -14.27 15.91
C CYS A 139 1.90 -15.75 16.25
N VAL A 140 3.04 -16.02 16.89
CA VAL A 140 3.48 -17.35 17.32
C VAL A 140 3.44 -17.51 18.84
N GLU A 141 3.16 -16.44 19.58
CA GLU A 141 2.95 -16.50 21.03
C GLU A 141 1.58 -17.14 21.34
N PRO A 142 1.53 -18.17 22.19
CA PRO A 142 0.26 -18.76 22.61
C PRO A 142 -0.61 -17.72 23.33
N GLY A 143 -1.83 -17.52 22.85
CA GLY A 143 -2.75 -16.52 23.39
C GLY A 143 -3.91 -16.24 22.44
N PRO A 144 -4.74 -15.22 22.75
CA PRO A 144 -5.90 -14.86 21.92
C PRO A 144 -5.56 -14.47 20.48
N ASP A 145 -4.36 -13.93 20.27
CA ASP A 145 -3.89 -13.50 18.95
C ASP A 145 -3.05 -14.55 18.23
N PHE A 146 -2.81 -15.72 18.84
CA PHE A 146 -2.05 -16.80 18.19
C PHE A 146 -2.64 -17.09 16.80
N VAL A 147 -1.78 -17.28 15.80
CA VAL A 147 -2.09 -17.45 14.37
C VAL A 147 -2.48 -16.20 13.58
N SER A 148 -2.81 -15.08 14.23
CA SER A 148 -3.20 -13.86 13.51
C SER A 148 -2.04 -13.28 12.70
N VAL A 149 -2.38 -12.62 11.59
CA VAL A 149 -1.43 -11.99 10.67
C VAL A 149 -1.44 -10.49 10.87
N HIS A 150 -0.25 -9.92 11.00
CA HIS A 150 -0.03 -8.50 11.20
C HIS A 150 0.85 -7.94 10.08
N ALA A 151 0.48 -6.79 9.57
CA ALA A 151 1.28 -6.01 8.64
C ALA A 151 1.98 -4.88 9.40
N TRP A 152 3.26 -4.70 9.15
CA TRP A 152 4.01 -3.51 9.50
C TRP A 152 4.45 -2.80 8.23
N MET A 153 4.26 -1.49 8.20
CA MET A 153 4.67 -0.63 7.11
C MET A 153 5.50 0.52 7.67
N GLN A 154 6.62 0.80 7.02
CA GLN A 154 7.47 1.94 7.31
C GLN A 154 6.78 3.24 6.88
N GLY A 155 6.89 4.26 7.73
CA GLY A 155 6.49 5.61 7.37
C GLY A 155 7.43 6.20 6.33
N LEU A 156 6.89 6.62 5.19
CA LEU A 156 7.65 7.38 4.21
C LEU A 156 7.80 8.84 4.65
N PRO A 157 8.86 9.55 4.20
CA PRO A 157 9.00 10.97 4.51
C PRO A 157 7.72 11.75 4.20
N PRO A 158 7.32 12.77 4.97
CA PRO A 158 6.04 13.46 4.78
C PRO A 158 5.85 14.15 3.40
N GLY A 159 6.89 14.16 2.56
CA GLY A 159 6.86 14.59 1.16
C GLY A 159 6.08 13.65 0.23
N TRP A 160 5.94 12.39 0.63
CA TRP A 160 5.20 11.38 -0.10
C TRP A 160 3.71 11.51 0.24
N VAL A 161 3.01 12.32 -0.56
CA VAL A 161 1.55 12.53 -0.43
C VAL A 161 0.80 11.22 -0.61
N MET A 162 -0.36 11.11 0.03
CA MET A 162 -1.23 9.92 -0.09
C MET A 162 -0.49 8.59 0.22
N ARG A 163 0.38 8.63 1.23
CA ARG A 163 1.12 7.48 1.78
C ARG A 163 1.14 7.57 3.31
N LEU A 164 1.45 6.48 3.99
CA LEU A 164 1.75 6.53 5.41
C LEU A 164 3.06 7.28 5.62
N ASN A 165 3.05 8.26 6.52
CA ASN A 165 4.26 8.97 6.96
C ASN A 165 4.72 8.56 8.37
N GLU A 166 3.98 7.60 8.91
CA GLU A 166 4.09 6.82 10.12
C GLU A 166 4.64 5.41 10.03
N ASP A 167 5.58 4.98 10.88
CA ASP A 167 5.69 3.53 11.13
C ASP A 167 4.38 3.06 11.78
N ARG A 168 3.79 2.00 11.21
CA ARG A 168 2.49 1.49 11.63
C ARG A 168 2.46 -0.02 11.61
N VAL A 169 1.69 -0.58 12.53
CA VAL A 169 1.36 -2.01 12.58
C VAL A 169 -0.15 -2.19 12.67
N SER A 170 -0.68 -3.21 12.01
CA SER A 170 -2.10 -3.55 12.05
C SER A 170 -2.31 -5.06 11.90
N ARG A 171 -3.32 -5.61 12.59
CA ARG A 171 -3.80 -6.97 12.35
C ARG A 171 -4.65 -6.95 11.08
N ILE A 172 -4.25 -7.70 10.06
CA ILE A 172 -4.91 -7.70 8.75
C ILE A 172 -5.68 -8.98 8.45
N ALA A 173 -5.35 -10.10 9.10
CA ALA A 173 -6.09 -11.35 8.94
C ALA A 173 -6.06 -12.20 10.21
N ASP A 174 -7.05 -13.08 10.34
CA ASP A 174 -7.15 -14.00 11.48
C ASP A 174 -6.21 -15.20 11.36
N ASP A 175 -5.81 -15.56 10.14
CA ASP A 175 -4.85 -16.62 9.86
C ASP A 175 -4.25 -16.47 8.44
N ILE A 176 -3.25 -17.32 8.12
CA ILE A 176 -2.58 -17.34 6.81
C ILE A 176 -3.57 -17.63 5.66
N PRO A 177 -4.49 -18.61 5.73
CA PRO A 177 -5.49 -18.79 4.68
C PRO A 177 -6.37 -17.56 4.45
N SER A 178 -6.76 -16.85 5.51
CA SER A 178 -7.59 -15.65 5.40
C SER A 178 -6.82 -14.48 4.80
N LEU A 179 -5.51 -14.35 5.08
CA LEU A 179 -4.63 -13.40 4.38
C LEU A 179 -4.66 -13.63 2.87
N PHE A 180 -4.47 -14.87 2.41
CA PHE A 180 -4.43 -15.17 0.97
C PHE A 180 -5.77 -14.88 0.26
N LYS A 181 -6.88 -14.91 0.98
CA LYS A 181 -8.19 -14.51 0.45
C LYS A 181 -8.35 -13.00 0.28
N LEU A 182 -7.55 -12.20 0.99
CA LEU A 182 -7.51 -10.74 0.82
C LEU A 182 -6.73 -10.30 -0.41
N LEU A 183 -5.87 -11.18 -0.95
CA LEU A 183 -5.16 -10.91 -2.19
C LEU A 183 -6.15 -10.83 -3.34
N ASP A 184 -6.11 -9.77 -4.13
CA ASP A 184 -6.98 -9.59 -5.27
C ASP A 184 -6.24 -8.93 -6.45
N LEU A 185 -6.94 -8.65 -7.54
CA LEU A 185 -6.43 -7.85 -8.64
C LEU A 185 -7.48 -6.79 -9.01
N ALA A 186 -7.07 -5.52 -9.01
CA ALA A 186 -7.94 -4.41 -9.38
C ALA A 186 -8.40 -4.46 -10.86
N SER A 187 -7.59 -5.08 -11.73
CA SER A 187 -7.84 -5.21 -13.17
C SER A 187 -7.45 -6.60 -13.69
N ASP A 188 -7.95 -6.98 -14.87
CA ASP A 188 -7.58 -8.25 -15.52
C ASP A 188 -6.20 -8.10 -16.20
N PRO A 189 -5.14 -8.78 -15.72
CA PRO A 189 -3.78 -8.60 -16.25
C PRO A 189 -3.58 -9.23 -17.65
N PHE A 190 -4.59 -9.92 -18.19
CA PHE A 190 -4.56 -10.46 -19.56
C PHE A 190 -5.18 -9.52 -20.59
N ILE A 191 -5.65 -8.34 -20.18
CA ILE A 191 -6.14 -7.28 -21.05
C ILE A 191 -5.10 -6.17 -21.06
N GLU A 192 -4.74 -5.66 -22.24
CA GLU A 192 -3.83 -4.53 -22.35
C GLU A 192 -4.34 -3.35 -21.50
N GLY A 193 -3.46 -2.85 -20.63
CA GLY A 193 -3.70 -1.71 -19.78
C GLY A 193 -2.61 -0.65 -19.95
N ASP A 194 -2.88 0.56 -19.48
CA ASP A 194 -1.97 1.70 -19.55
C ASP A 194 -1.14 1.88 -18.25
N GLU A 195 -1.43 1.08 -17.23
CA GLU A 195 -0.76 1.16 -15.92
C GLU A 195 0.59 0.45 -15.99
N GLN A 196 1.65 1.15 -15.61
CA GLN A 196 2.98 0.56 -15.50
C GLN A 196 3.13 -0.12 -14.14
N PHE A 197 3.69 -1.33 -14.12
CA PHE A 197 3.93 -2.09 -12.89
C PHE A 197 2.65 -2.52 -12.17
N ALA A 198 1.59 -2.82 -12.91
CA ALA A 198 0.37 -3.36 -12.33
C ALA A 198 0.64 -4.76 -11.77
N MET A 199 0.02 -5.08 -10.63
CA MET A 199 0.07 -6.44 -10.09
C MET A 199 -0.59 -7.42 -11.07
N GLY A 200 -0.02 -8.62 -11.16
CA GLY A 200 -0.47 -9.69 -12.04
C GLY A 200 0.22 -9.72 -13.41
N GLU A 201 1.00 -8.68 -13.76
CA GLU A 201 1.77 -8.63 -15.02
C GLU A 201 2.78 -9.78 -15.13
N GLN A 202 3.50 -10.09 -14.05
CA GLN A 202 4.51 -11.15 -14.05
C GLN A 202 3.85 -12.53 -14.19
N LEU A 203 2.75 -12.77 -13.49
CA LEU A 203 1.94 -13.98 -13.66
C LEU A 203 1.39 -14.10 -15.09
N ALA A 204 0.92 -13.00 -15.68
CA ALA A 204 0.41 -12.99 -17.05
C ALA A 204 1.52 -13.35 -18.05
N ALA A 205 2.73 -12.81 -17.88
CA ALA A 205 3.89 -13.14 -18.71
C ALA A 205 4.27 -14.62 -18.60
N ILE A 206 4.39 -15.16 -17.38
CA ILE A 206 4.68 -16.58 -17.14
C ILE A 206 3.61 -17.47 -17.80
N ILE A 207 2.32 -17.16 -17.61
CA ILE A 207 1.22 -17.94 -18.20
C ILE A 207 1.23 -17.87 -19.73
N GLN A 208 1.64 -16.75 -20.30
CA GLN A 208 1.76 -16.59 -21.75
C GLN A 208 2.89 -17.46 -22.33
N GLU A 209 3.99 -17.64 -21.60
CA GLU A 209 5.04 -18.61 -21.97
C GLU A 209 4.50 -20.04 -21.92
N VAL A 210 3.81 -20.39 -20.82
CA VAL A 210 3.18 -21.73 -20.67
C VAL A 210 2.16 -22.00 -21.76
N LEU A 211 1.41 -21.00 -22.23
CA LEU A 211 0.40 -21.16 -23.28
C LEU A 211 0.99 -21.69 -24.59
N ASN A 212 2.26 -21.38 -24.87
CA ASN A 212 2.95 -21.86 -26.08
C ASN A 212 3.30 -23.36 -26.00
N GLU A 213 3.39 -23.93 -24.79
CA GLU A 213 3.86 -25.30 -24.56
C GLU A 213 2.76 -26.24 -24.03
N ASP A 214 1.93 -25.76 -23.11
CA ASP A 214 0.88 -26.53 -22.41
C ASP A 214 -0.37 -25.65 -22.22
N ARG A 215 -1.16 -25.54 -23.30
CA ARG A 215 -2.40 -24.76 -23.32
C ARG A 215 -3.39 -25.15 -22.20
N PRO A 216 -3.69 -26.43 -21.93
CA PRO A 216 -4.57 -26.80 -20.83
C PRO A 216 -4.10 -26.27 -19.47
N LEU A 217 -2.79 -26.32 -19.19
CA LEU A 217 -2.23 -25.74 -17.97
C LEU A 217 -2.36 -24.23 -17.95
N ALA A 218 -1.99 -23.55 -19.03
CA ALA A 218 -2.10 -22.10 -19.12
C ALA A 218 -3.55 -21.61 -18.93
N ASP A 219 -4.53 -22.28 -19.56
CA ASP A 219 -5.94 -21.94 -19.41
C ASP A 219 -6.42 -22.14 -17.95
N ALA A 220 -5.94 -23.18 -17.26
CA ALA A 220 -6.26 -23.42 -15.86
C ALA A 220 -5.64 -22.38 -14.91
N LEU A 221 -4.35 -22.03 -15.12
CA LEU A 221 -3.66 -20.99 -14.34
C LEU A 221 -4.31 -19.61 -14.57
N ARG A 222 -4.62 -19.28 -15.82
CA ARG A 222 -5.37 -18.07 -16.19
C ARG A 222 -6.72 -18.00 -15.47
N GLY A 223 -7.42 -19.14 -15.36
CA GLY A 223 -8.68 -19.23 -14.62
C GLY A 223 -8.52 -18.86 -13.14
N ILE A 224 -7.43 -19.29 -12.50
CA ILE A 224 -7.13 -18.95 -11.09
C ILE A 224 -6.84 -17.45 -10.95
N VAL A 225 -6.00 -16.89 -11.82
CA VAL A 225 -5.65 -15.45 -11.79
C VAL A 225 -6.88 -14.59 -12.05
N ARG A 226 -7.68 -14.88 -13.09
CA ARG A 226 -8.93 -14.16 -13.36
C ARG A 226 -9.97 -14.29 -12.24
N GLY A 227 -9.96 -15.41 -11.51
CA GLY A 227 -10.80 -15.59 -10.32
C GLY A 227 -10.41 -14.70 -9.13
N ALA A 228 -9.23 -14.06 -9.17
CA ALA A 228 -8.80 -13.08 -8.18
C ALA A 228 -9.14 -11.63 -8.59
N VAL A 229 -9.56 -11.40 -9.83
CA VAL A 229 -9.94 -10.06 -10.32
C VAL A 229 -11.26 -9.65 -9.66
N VAL A 230 -11.28 -8.45 -9.08
CA VAL A 230 -12.48 -7.94 -8.43
C VAL A 230 -13.56 -7.54 -9.44
N ASP A 231 -14.79 -8.01 -9.24
CA ASP A 231 -15.93 -7.66 -10.10
C ASP A 231 -16.75 -6.50 -9.53
N TRP A 232 -16.14 -5.32 -9.51
CA TRP A 232 -16.84 -4.11 -9.06
C TRP A 232 -17.96 -3.68 -10.03
N ARG A 233 -17.87 -4.03 -11.33
CA ARG A 233 -18.92 -3.73 -12.33
C ARG A 233 -20.17 -4.56 -12.08
N GLY A 234 -20.04 -5.86 -11.82
CA GLY A 234 -21.15 -6.72 -11.43
C GLY A 234 -21.78 -6.29 -10.09
N ALA A 235 -20.95 -5.88 -9.12
CA ALA A 235 -21.44 -5.33 -7.86
C ALA A 235 -22.21 -4.02 -8.04
N LEU A 236 -21.76 -3.14 -8.94
CA LEU A 236 -22.49 -1.91 -9.27
C LEU A 236 -23.82 -2.22 -9.97
N ALA A 237 -23.81 -3.10 -10.97
CA ALA A 237 -25.01 -3.47 -11.73
C ALA A 237 -26.08 -4.18 -10.88
N SER A 238 -25.67 -4.95 -9.88
CA SER A 238 -26.58 -5.63 -8.94
C SER A 238 -27.01 -4.78 -7.75
N GLY A 239 -26.43 -3.57 -7.59
CA GLY A 239 -26.67 -2.68 -6.46
C GLY A 239 -25.97 -3.10 -5.15
N ALA A 240 -25.06 -4.08 -5.20
CA ALA A 240 -24.33 -4.59 -4.04
C ALA A 240 -23.12 -3.70 -3.64
N ILE A 241 -22.62 -2.86 -4.55
CA ILE A 241 -21.35 -2.12 -4.38
C ILE A 241 -21.28 -1.25 -3.10
N ALA A 242 -22.41 -0.72 -2.61
CA ALA A 242 -22.44 0.06 -1.36
C ALA A 242 -22.05 -0.79 -0.13
N GLY A 243 -22.36 -2.09 -0.16
CA GLY A 243 -22.01 -3.03 0.91
C GLY A 243 -20.60 -3.58 0.83
N GLU A 244 -19.85 -3.28 -0.24
CA GLU A 244 -18.55 -3.90 -0.55
C GLU A 244 -17.44 -2.85 -0.61
N PRO A 245 -16.76 -2.53 0.52
CA PRO A 245 -15.83 -1.40 0.60
C PRO A 245 -14.65 -1.48 -0.38
N ARG A 246 -14.06 -2.66 -0.57
CA ARG A 246 -12.94 -2.86 -1.52
C ARG A 246 -13.39 -2.60 -2.96
N LEU A 247 -14.52 -3.17 -3.38
CA LEU A 247 -15.07 -2.99 -4.73
C LEU A 247 -15.40 -1.52 -5.01
N ARG A 248 -15.99 -0.83 -4.03
CA ARG A 248 -16.28 0.60 -4.12
C ARG A 248 -15.01 1.43 -4.27
N ARG A 249 -13.97 1.16 -3.48
CA ARG A 249 -12.69 1.88 -3.59
C ARG A 249 -12.04 1.67 -4.95
N VAL A 250 -11.99 0.43 -5.44
CA VAL A 250 -11.43 0.12 -6.77
C VAL A 250 -12.20 0.87 -7.85
N ALA A 251 -13.54 0.80 -7.87
CA ALA A 251 -14.36 1.52 -8.84
C ALA A 251 -14.20 3.05 -8.76
N MET A 252 -14.11 3.61 -7.54
CA MET A 252 -13.92 5.04 -7.34
C MET A 252 -12.56 5.52 -7.84
N ARG A 253 -11.49 4.78 -7.53
CA ARG A 253 -10.14 5.08 -8.02
C ARG A 253 -10.07 5.00 -9.54
N ASP A 254 -10.65 3.95 -10.12
CA ASP A 254 -10.75 3.75 -11.56
C ASP A 254 -11.42 4.95 -12.25
N ALA A 255 -12.57 5.37 -11.73
CA ALA A 255 -13.33 6.50 -12.25
C ALA A 255 -12.58 7.82 -12.14
N ILE A 256 -11.91 8.10 -11.00
CA ILE A 256 -11.15 9.33 -10.80
C ILE A 256 -9.91 9.35 -11.70
N THR A 257 -9.18 8.25 -11.81
CA THR A 257 -8.00 8.16 -12.67
C THR A 257 -8.32 8.48 -14.12
N ARG A 258 -9.44 7.98 -14.64
CA ARG A 258 -9.90 8.21 -16.02
C ARG A 258 -10.75 9.45 -16.22
N ASP A 259 -11.00 10.23 -15.17
CA ASP A 259 -12.00 11.30 -15.14
C ASP A 259 -13.38 10.86 -15.70
N ASP A 260 -13.79 9.63 -15.40
CA ASP A 260 -15.06 9.03 -15.85
C ASP A 260 -16.24 9.57 -15.02
N ARG A 261 -16.78 10.70 -15.49
CA ARG A 261 -17.93 11.39 -14.86
C ARG A 261 -19.20 10.57 -14.85
N GLU A 262 -19.38 9.68 -15.82
CA GLU A 262 -20.57 8.84 -15.88
C GLU A 262 -20.51 7.79 -14.77
N LEU A 263 -19.38 7.09 -14.65
CA LEU A 263 -19.16 6.12 -13.58
C LEU A 263 -19.24 6.78 -12.20
N LEU A 264 -18.66 7.97 -12.01
CA LEU A 264 -18.78 8.72 -10.75
C LEU A 264 -20.24 9.04 -10.40
N SER A 265 -21.06 9.38 -11.40
CA SER A 265 -22.49 9.63 -11.21
C SER A 265 -23.25 8.35 -10.83
N GLN A 266 -22.89 7.20 -11.43
CA GLN A 266 -23.45 5.89 -11.09
C GLN A 266 -23.07 5.48 -9.66
N LEU A 267 -21.83 5.68 -9.25
CA LEU A 267 -21.34 5.40 -7.89
C LEU A 267 -22.07 6.25 -6.85
N GLU A 268 -22.23 7.55 -7.10
CA GLU A 268 -23.00 8.45 -6.24
C GLU A 268 -24.48 8.02 -6.14
N ALA A 269 -25.10 7.65 -7.26
CA ALA A 269 -26.47 7.13 -7.29
C ALA A 269 -26.60 5.82 -6.47
N ALA A 270 -25.58 4.98 -6.50
CA ALA A 270 -25.45 3.77 -5.68
C ALA A 270 -25.08 4.06 -4.21
N LYS A 271 -25.08 5.33 -3.76
CA LYS A 271 -24.78 5.76 -2.38
C LYS A 271 -23.34 5.51 -1.94
N CYS A 272 -22.41 5.43 -2.88
CA CYS A 272 -20.98 5.44 -2.57
C CYS A 272 -20.58 6.84 -2.09
N SER A 273 -19.89 6.92 -0.95
CA SER A 273 -19.39 8.20 -0.42
C SER A 273 -18.08 8.61 -1.11
N PHE A 274 -17.95 9.89 -1.42
CA PHE A 274 -16.70 10.49 -1.91
C PHE A 274 -15.74 10.87 -0.78
N ASP A 275 -16.18 10.82 0.49
CA ASP A 275 -15.37 11.15 1.68
C ASP A 275 -14.58 9.96 2.22
N GLU A 276 -14.84 8.76 1.72
CA GLU A 276 -14.11 7.57 2.19
C GLU A 276 -12.64 7.61 1.75
N PRO A 277 -11.72 7.08 2.58
CA PRO A 277 -10.33 6.95 2.20
C PRO A 277 -10.19 6.04 0.97
N LEU A 278 -9.59 6.58 -0.09
CA LEU A 278 -9.26 5.85 -1.31
C LEU A 278 -7.80 5.41 -1.33
N ARG A 279 -6.91 6.21 -0.72
CA ARG A 279 -5.49 5.92 -0.56
C ARG A 279 -4.92 6.74 0.61
N ALA A 280 -4.21 6.06 1.51
CA ALA A 280 -3.91 6.54 2.85
C ALA A 280 -5.17 7.14 3.50
N THR A 281 -5.11 8.37 3.99
CA THR A 281 -6.26 9.11 4.56
C THR A 281 -7.00 9.97 3.54
N GLY A 282 -6.59 9.98 2.26
CA GLY A 282 -7.15 10.88 1.28
C GLY A 282 -8.37 10.33 0.56
N ASN A 283 -9.30 11.23 0.29
CA ASN A 283 -10.60 10.95 -0.31
C ASN A 283 -10.63 11.26 -1.82
N ALA A 284 -11.83 11.31 -2.43
CA ALA A 284 -11.98 11.56 -3.87
C ALA A 284 -11.42 12.93 -4.31
N LEU A 285 -11.61 13.97 -3.50
CA LEU A 285 -11.08 15.31 -3.76
C LEU A 285 -9.53 15.30 -3.74
N ASP A 286 -8.95 14.64 -2.73
CA ASP A 286 -7.50 14.54 -2.58
C ASP A 286 -6.86 13.81 -3.75
N LEU A 287 -7.45 12.67 -4.17
CA LEU A 287 -6.94 11.87 -5.28
C LEU A 287 -7.03 12.63 -6.62
N ALA A 288 -8.16 13.29 -6.89
CA ALA A 288 -8.32 14.08 -8.11
C ALA A 288 -7.27 15.20 -8.20
N LEU A 289 -7.00 15.90 -7.09
CA LEU A 289 -5.93 16.91 -7.04
C LEU A 289 -4.55 16.30 -7.23
N ALA A 290 -4.24 15.18 -6.57
CA ALA A 290 -2.93 14.53 -6.69
C ALA A 290 -2.62 14.13 -8.14
N LEU A 291 -3.64 13.70 -8.88
CA LEU A 291 -3.56 13.32 -10.30
C LEU A 291 -3.60 14.51 -11.28
N GLY A 292 -3.87 15.73 -10.79
CA GLY A 292 -3.94 16.94 -11.62
C GLY A 292 -5.28 17.19 -12.28
N HIS A 293 -6.32 16.42 -11.93
CA HIS A 293 -7.70 16.60 -12.40
C HIS A 293 -8.39 17.75 -11.65
N VAL A 294 -7.89 18.98 -11.83
CA VAL A 294 -8.33 20.16 -11.06
C VAL A 294 -9.83 20.44 -11.23
N GLU A 295 -10.39 20.28 -12.42
CA GLU A 295 -11.83 20.47 -12.66
C GLU A 295 -12.68 19.41 -11.94
N LEU A 296 -12.19 18.17 -11.85
CA LEU A 296 -12.83 17.12 -11.07
C LEU A 296 -12.78 17.42 -9.57
N ALA A 297 -11.62 17.83 -9.08
CA ALA A 297 -11.46 18.27 -7.70
C ALA A 297 -12.42 19.43 -7.35
N GLU A 298 -12.55 20.43 -8.23
CA GLU A 298 -13.52 21.50 -8.00
C GLU A 298 -14.96 21.01 -7.92
N LEU A 299 -15.33 20.00 -8.72
CA LEU A 299 -16.66 19.40 -8.67
C LEU A 299 -16.89 18.70 -7.32
N PHE A 300 -15.94 17.89 -6.85
CA PHE A 300 -16.04 17.25 -5.54
C PHE A 300 -16.12 18.27 -4.40
N PHE A 301 -15.32 19.33 -4.47
CA PHE A 301 -15.38 20.43 -3.50
C PHE A 301 -16.76 21.11 -3.48
N LYS A 302 -17.35 21.39 -4.67
CA LYS A 302 -18.71 21.95 -4.78
C LYS A 302 -19.79 21.00 -4.24
N LYS A 303 -19.57 19.68 -4.32
CA LYS A 303 -20.44 18.65 -3.75
C LYS A 303 -20.28 18.50 -2.23
N GLY A 304 -19.35 19.21 -1.60
CA GLY A 304 -19.16 19.20 -0.15
C GLY A 304 -18.23 18.11 0.36
N VAL A 305 -17.44 17.47 -0.51
CA VAL A 305 -16.40 16.51 -0.10
C VAL A 305 -15.40 17.22 0.81
N ASN A 306 -15.01 16.55 1.89
CA ASN A 306 -14.15 17.11 2.93
C ASN A 306 -12.78 17.52 2.36
N ALA A 307 -12.41 18.78 2.59
CA ALA A 307 -11.18 19.38 2.08
C ALA A 307 -10.00 19.37 3.07
N VAL A 308 -10.13 18.72 4.24
CA VAL A 308 -9.13 18.78 5.32
C VAL A 308 -7.71 18.47 4.83
N ASN A 309 -7.53 17.50 3.93
CA ASN A 309 -6.22 17.08 3.42
C ASN A 309 -5.87 17.64 2.02
N ALA A 310 -6.79 18.36 1.38
CA ALA A 310 -6.70 18.73 -0.04
C ALA A 310 -5.44 19.56 -0.38
N VAL A 311 -5.10 20.56 0.46
CA VAL A 311 -3.89 21.35 0.27
C VAL A 311 -2.64 20.50 0.49
N SER A 312 -2.63 19.65 1.52
CA SER A 312 -1.48 18.77 1.78
C SER A 312 -1.18 17.80 0.65
N ASN A 313 -2.22 17.23 0.04
CA ASN A 313 -2.09 16.19 -0.97
C ASN A 313 -2.01 16.71 -2.41
N GLY A 314 -2.50 17.93 -2.67
CA GLY A 314 -2.77 18.43 -4.01
C GLY A 314 -2.11 19.75 -4.41
N ALA A 315 -1.28 20.34 -3.53
CA ALA A 315 -0.76 21.71 -3.72
C ALA A 315 0.05 21.92 -5.01
N HIS A 316 0.71 20.90 -5.54
CA HIS A 316 1.47 20.98 -6.80
C HIS A 316 0.60 21.15 -8.05
N ASN A 317 -0.70 20.89 -7.96
CA ASN A 317 -1.65 21.05 -9.07
C ASN A 317 -2.69 22.14 -8.84
N ALA A 318 -2.85 22.63 -7.59
CA ALA A 318 -3.96 23.51 -7.22
C ALA A 318 -3.66 25.00 -7.51
N PRO A 319 -4.45 25.68 -8.37
CA PRO A 319 -4.25 27.11 -8.66
C PRO A 319 -4.60 28.00 -7.45
N PRO A 320 -4.09 29.24 -7.40
CA PRO A 320 -4.14 30.08 -6.19
C PRO A 320 -5.55 30.34 -5.65
N ASP A 321 -6.52 30.59 -6.53
CA ASP A 321 -7.90 30.83 -6.12
C ASP A 321 -8.58 29.57 -5.58
N PHE A 322 -8.18 28.39 -6.04
CA PHE A 322 -8.70 27.14 -5.47
C PHE A 322 -8.04 26.85 -4.11
N VAL A 323 -6.72 27.03 -3.99
CA VAL A 323 -6.01 26.92 -2.71
C VAL A 323 -6.61 27.85 -1.65
N ARG A 324 -6.94 29.10 -2.00
CA ARG A 324 -7.60 30.03 -1.08
C ARG A 324 -8.92 29.45 -0.54
N ARG A 325 -9.79 28.96 -1.44
CA ARG A 325 -11.08 28.35 -1.06
C ARG A 325 -10.90 27.09 -0.22
N LEU A 326 -9.91 26.25 -0.52
CA LEU A 326 -9.62 25.05 0.27
C LEU A 326 -9.17 25.42 1.69
N LEU A 327 -8.30 26.42 1.84
CA LEU A 327 -7.86 26.92 3.14
C LEU A 327 -9.02 27.54 3.94
N GLU A 328 -9.89 28.34 3.29
CA GLU A 328 -11.10 28.90 3.89
C GLU A 328 -12.07 27.81 4.35
N ALA A 329 -12.12 26.69 3.65
CA ALA A 329 -12.91 25.51 4.01
C ALA A 329 -12.25 24.62 5.09
N GLY A 330 -11.11 25.04 5.66
CA GLY A 330 -10.45 24.34 6.77
C GLY A 330 -9.42 23.29 6.35
N SER A 331 -8.96 23.30 5.09
CA SER A 331 -7.83 22.48 4.67
C SER A 331 -6.58 22.81 5.50
N ARG A 332 -5.85 21.78 5.92
CA ARG A 332 -4.69 21.91 6.81
C ARG A 332 -3.41 21.98 5.98
N PRO A 333 -2.78 23.17 5.83
CA PRO A 333 -1.54 23.27 5.10
C PRO A 333 -0.37 22.69 5.90
N ASN A 334 0.67 22.27 5.18
CA ASN A 334 1.97 21.96 5.77
C ASN A 334 3.10 22.56 4.91
N ARG A 335 4.30 22.65 5.46
CA ARG A 335 5.46 23.25 4.76
C ARG A 335 5.83 22.53 3.46
N ILE A 336 5.58 21.23 3.40
CA ILE A 336 5.87 20.39 2.23
C ILE A 336 4.95 20.75 1.08
N ALA A 337 3.67 20.99 1.35
CA ALA A 337 2.70 21.45 0.37
C ALA A 337 3.11 22.81 -0.23
N ALA A 338 3.58 23.75 0.60
CA ALA A 338 4.09 25.04 0.14
C ALA A 338 5.31 24.87 -0.78
N ARG A 339 6.27 24.02 -0.38
CA ARG A 339 7.44 23.71 -1.20
C ARG A 339 7.07 23.01 -2.50
N SER A 340 6.15 22.04 -2.45
CA SER A 340 5.66 21.29 -3.62
C SER A 340 5.01 22.22 -4.64
N ALA A 341 4.14 23.13 -4.21
CA ALA A 341 3.56 24.16 -5.07
C ALA A 341 4.64 25.06 -5.72
N ALA A 342 5.66 25.48 -4.97
CA ALA A 342 6.75 26.29 -5.51
C ALA A 342 7.56 25.53 -6.56
N LEU A 343 7.91 24.26 -6.28
CA LEU A 343 8.64 23.40 -7.22
C LEU A 343 7.84 23.14 -8.52
N ALA A 344 6.52 23.09 -8.42
CA ALA A 344 5.60 22.99 -9.57
C ALA A 344 5.37 24.34 -10.30
N GLY A 345 6.02 25.43 -9.86
CA GLY A 345 5.88 26.75 -10.47
C GLY A 345 4.61 27.52 -10.06
N LEU A 346 3.83 27.01 -9.11
CA LEU A 346 2.63 27.64 -8.56
C LEU A 346 2.98 28.59 -7.40
N HIS A 347 3.75 29.63 -7.70
CA HIS A 347 4.33 30.55 -6.71
C HIS A 347 3.27 31.22 -5.82
N ASP A 348 2.19 31.72 -6.41
CA ASP A 348 1.12 32.38 -5.66
C ASP A 348 0.40 31.39 -4.73
N SER A 349 0.19 30.16 -5.17
CA SER A 349 -0.33 29.07 -4.33
C SER A 349 0.64 28.78 -3.17
N ALA A 350 1.93 28.67 -3.44
CA ALA A 350 2.95 28.42 -2.42
C ALA A 350 2.98 29.52 -1.35
N VAL A 351 2.89 30.79 -1.75
CA VAL A 351 2.84 31.94 -0.84
C VAL A 351 1.56 31.94 0.00
N LEU A 352 0.40 31.59 -0.58
CA LEU A 352 -0.86 31.45 0.15
C LEU A 352 -0.77 30.35 1.21
N ILE A 353 -0.23 29.18 0.84
CA ILE A 353 -0.04 28.06 1.77
C ILE A 353 0.92 28.45 2.89
N ALA A 354 2.09 29.02 2.56
CA ALA A 354 3.07 29.47 3.54
C ALA A 354 2.51 30.54 4.48
N SER A 355 1.64 31.41 3.99
CA SER A 355 0.96 32.43 4.79
C SER A 355 0.06 31.81 5.86
N ALA A 356 -0.56 30.68 5.57
CA ALA A 356 -1.47 29.95 6.47
C ALA A 356 -0.74 29.03 7.47
N LEU A 357 0.57 28.80 7.32
CA LEU A 357 1.36 28.01 8.28
C LEU A 357 1.51 28.71 9.63
N THR A 358 1.72 27.91 10.68
CA THR A 358 2.18 28.42 11.98
C THR A 358 3.57 29.06 11.84
N ARG A 359 3.97 29.89 12.81
CA ARG A 359 5.31 30.51 12.81
C ARG A 359 6.42 29.46 12.86
N ASP A 360 6.23 28.39 13.64
CA ASP A 360 7.18 27.29 13.77
C ASP A 360 7.37 26.54 12.43
N GLU A 361 6.27 26.13 11.80
CA GLU A 361 6.32 25.44 10.50
C GLU A 361 6.91 26.31 9.40
N ARG A 362 6.63 27.62 9.42
CA ARG A 362 7.23 28.58 8.48
C ARG A 362 8.73 28.78 8.71
N SER A 363 9.17 28.76 9.96
CA SER A 363 10.60 28.85 10.30
C SER A 363 11.35 27.61 9.79
N LYS A 364 10.77 26.42 9.97
CA LYS A 364 11.30 25.17 9.40
C LYS A 364 11.32 25.20 7.88
N LEU A 365 10.25 25.68 7.24
CA LEU A 365 10.20 25.88 5.79
C LEU A 365 11.38 26.74 5.32
N VAL A 366 11.60 27.90 5.94
CA VAL A 366 12.72 28.80 5.57
C VAL A 366 14.08 28.11 5.72
N ALA A 367 14.27 27.28 6.76
CA ALA A 367 15.51 26.52 6.96
C ALA A 367 15.69 25.39 5.93
N GLU A 368 14.60 24.79 5.43
CA GLU A 368 14.63 23.77 4.38
C GLU A 368 14.85 24.36 2.98
N LEU A 369 14.51 25.63 2.77
CA LEU A 369 14.71 26.37 1.51
C LEU A 369 16.10 27.03 1.43
N ASP A 370 17.08 26.57 2.22
CA ASP A 370 18.43 27.14 2.26
C ASP A 370 19.18 26.95 0.92
N PRO A 371 19.70 28.05 0.32
CA PRO A 371 20.46 28.03 -0.94
C PRO A 371 21.53 26.99 -1.10
N ASP A 372 22.27 26.71 -0.03
CA ASP A 372 23.43 25.83 -0.12
C ASP A 372 23.05 24.35 -0.20
N ARG A 373 21.74 24.02 -0.14
CA ARG A 373 21.21 22.63 -0.08
C ARG A 373 20.23 22.27 -1.21
N ALA A 374 19.78 23.22 -2.03
CA ALA A 374 18.75 22.96 -3.03
C ALA A 374 19.34 22.67 -4.42
N GLN A 375 19.25 21.42 -4.88
CA GLN A 375 19.43 21.06 -6.29
C GLN A 375 18.07 21.17 -7.01
N GLU A 376 18.05 22.01 -8.06
CA GLU A 376 16.98 22.25 -9.05
C GLU A 376 15.80 23.16 -8.64
N ASN A 377 15.40 24.04 -9.59
CA ASN A 377 14.36 25.09 -9.48
C ASN A 377 14.59 26.23 -8.45
N TRP A 378 15.82 26.75 -8.41
CA TRP A 378 16.31 27.80 -7.51
C TRP A 378 15.42 29.05 -7.36
N LYS A 379 14.93 29.60 -8.48
CA LYS A 379 14.23 30.90 -8.48
C LYS A 379 12.87 30.85 -7.77
N ALA A 380 12.15 29.73 -7.89
CA ALA A 380 10.86 29.55 -7.25
C ALA A 380 10.98 29.39 -5.72
N ILE A 381 12.02 28.66 -5.29
CA ILE A 381 12.37 28.44 -3.89
C ILE A 381 12.79 29.75 -3.22
N GLU A 382 13.61 30.57 -3.89
CA GLU A 382 14.07 31.86 -3.39
C GLU A 382 12.91 32.84 -3.16
N MET A 383 11.98 32.93 -4.12
CA MET A 383 10.78 33.77 -3.99
C MET A 383 9.90 33.37 -2.79
N LEU A 384 9.72 32.07 -2.56
CA LEU A 384 8.97 31.58 -1.41
C LEU A 384 9.68 31.92 -0.09
N ARG A 385 10.99 31.74 -0.02
CA ARG A 385 11.81 32.07 1.16
C ARG A 385 11.71 33.55 1.51
N ASP A 386 11.86 34.45 0.53
CA ASP A 386 11.77 35.89 0.73
C ASP A 386 10.37 36.32 1.22
N ALA A 387 9.32 35.71 0.66
CA ALA A 387 7.95 35.93 1.11
C ALA A 387 7.75 35.53 2.58
N CYS A 388 8.25 34.36 2.99
CA CYS A 388 8.21 33.92 4.39
C CYS A 388 8.93 34.90 5.33
N LEU A 389 10.15 35.32 4.97
CA LEU A 389 10.94 36.28 5.75
C LEU A 389 10.28 37.66 5.84
N ALA A 390 9.56 38.09 4.81
CA ALA A 390 8.80 39.33 4.82
C ALA A 390 7.58 39.26 5.76
N MET A 391 6.91 38.11 5.85
CA MET A 391 5.75 37.91 6.72
C MET A 391 6.11 37.96 8.20
N ASP A 392 7.22 37.35 8.59
CA ASP A 392 7.67 37.34 9.99
C ASP A 392 8.10 38.73 10.46
N ARG A 393 8.62 39.58 9.56
CA ARG A 393 8.97 40.98 9.85
C ARG A 393 7.77 41.89 10.05
N ARG A 394 6.60 41.57 9.48
CA ARG A 394 5.37 42.40 9.60
C ARG A 394 4.53 42.08 10.84
N ARG A 395 4.85 40.99 11.56
CA ARG A 395 4.15 40.56 12.78
C ARG A 395 4.90 40.89 14.08
N GLN A 396 6.10 41.47 13.97
CA GLN A 396 6.84 42.15 15.04
C GLN A 396 6.45 43.62 15.04
#